data_AF-A0A257XFL2-F1
#
_entry.id   AF-A0A257XFL2-F1
#
_cell.length_a   1.000
_cell.length_b   1.000
_cell.length_c   1.000
_cell.angle_alpha   90.00
_cell.angle_beta   90.00
_cell.angle_gamma   90.00
#
_symmetry.space_group_name_H-M   'P 1'
#
loop_
_entity.id
_entity.type
_entity.pdbx_description
1 polymer ?
#
loop_
_entity_poly.entity_id
_entity_poly.type
_entity_poly.pdbx_seq_one_letter_code
_entity_poly.pdbx_strand_id
1 'polypeptide(L)'
;MRRFSFPALLKEALNAHQGWQPQWRKPEPKAEYDAIIVGGGSHGLGAAYYLAKEHGITNVAVIEKGWIGGGNSGRNTTIIRSNYLYDESAALYEHALKLWEGMSQELNYNVMYSARGVLMLAHNQHDVQSFKRHVYANRLNGIDNEWLSAEEAKAFCPPLNISQDIRYPVMGAALQRRGGTARHDAVVWGYARAADAMGVDILQNCEV
;
A
#
# COMPACT_ATOMS: atom_id res chain seq x y z
N MET A 1 -11.19 -5.13 20.25
CA MET A 1 -10.12 -6.05 19.79
C MET A 1 -8.85 -5.86 20.60
N ARG A 2 -8.02 -6.91 20.75
CA ARG A 2 -6.74 -6.80 21.48
C ARG A 2 -5.69 -6.09 20.62
N ARG A 3 -5.07 -5.04 21.15
CA ARG A 3 -3.96 -4.31 20.53
C ARG A 3 -2.69 -5.17 20.55
N PHE A 4 -1.94 -5.21 19.44
CA PHE A 4 -0.60 -5.81 19.43
C PHE A 4 0.36 -4.85 20.14
N SER A 5 0.86 -5.27 21.29
CA SER A 5 1.79 -4.54 22.14
C SER A 5 2.79 -5.51 22.77
N PHE A 6 3.94 -5.01 23.24
CA PHE A 6 4.94 -5.86 23.87
C PHE A 6 4.37 -6.71 25.04
N PRO A 7 3.60 -6.17 26.00
CA PRO A 7 3.00 -6.98 27.05
C PRO A 7 2.02 -8.04 26.51
N ALA A 8 1.25 -7.70 25.47
CA ALA A 8 0.31 -8.63 24.86
C ALA A 8 1.05 -9.78 24.17
N LEU A 9 2.12 -9.48 23.43
CA LEU A 9 2.96 -10.46 22.75
C LEU A 9 3.68 -11.36 23.74
N LEU A 10 4.27 -10.80 24.80
CA LEU A 10 4.93 -11.58 25.85
C LEU A 10 3.94 -12.51 26.56
N LYS A 11 2.78 -12.00 26.96
CA LYS A 11 1.73 -12.81 27.58
C LYS A 11 1.30 -13.97 26.69
N GLU A 12 1.07 -13.71 25.39
CA GLU A 12 0.66 -14.78 24.48
C GLU A 12 1.79 -15.72 24.10
N ALA A 13 3.05 -15.27 24.05
CA ALA A 13 4.19 -16.15 23.87
C ALA A 13 4.31 -17.15 25.03
N LEU A 14 4.09 -16.69 26.28
CA LEU A 14 4.05 -17.54 27.46
C LEU A 14 2.80 -18.46 27.51
N ASN A 15 1.71 -18.03 26.88
CA ASN A 15 0.44 -18.78 26.79
C ASN A 15 0.30 -19.60 25.49
N ALA A 16 1.42 -19.97 24.85
CA ALA A 16 1.44 -20.76 23.60
C ALA A 16 0.51 -20.23 22.49
N HIS A 17 0.33 -18.91 22.42
CA HIS A 17 -0.51 -18.19 21.46
C HIS A 17 -2.01 -18.54 21.49
N GLN A 18 -2.53 -19.07 22.59
CA GLN A 18 -3.93 -19.49 22.68
C GLN A 18 -4.94 -18.35 22.94
N GLY A 19 -4.50 -17.16 23.37
CA GLY A 19 -5.38 -16.05 23.74
C GLY A 19 -5.61 -15.02 22.64
N TRP A 20 -5.25 -15.31 21.38
CA TRP A 20 -5.56 -14.44 20.25
C TRP A 20 -7.03 -14.54 19.85
N GLN A 21 -7.62 -13.40 19.50
CA GLN A 21 -9.01 -13.31 19.03
C GLN A 21 -9.04 -13.25 17.49
N PRO A 22 -10.20 -13.53 16.87
CA PRO A 22 -10.40 -13.26 15.45
C PRO A 22 -9.98 -11.82 15.08
N GLN A 23 -9.45 -11.66 13.87
CA GLN A 23 -8.93 -10.37 13.41
C GLN A 23 -10.02 -9.32 13.15
N TRP A 24 -11.27 -9.75 12.98
CA TRP A 24 -12.47 -8.90 12.87
C TRP A 24 -13.72 -9.73 13.21
N ARG A 25 -14.83 -9.06 13.53
CA ARG A 25 -16.14 -9.68 13.80
C ARG A 25 -16.79 -10.21 12.50
N LYS A 26 -17.75 -11.13 12.65
CA LYS A 26 -18.62 -11.62 11.57
C LYS A 26 -20.08 -11.28 11.92
N PRO A 27 -20.50 -10.01 11.78
CA PRO A 27 -21.87 -9.60 12.11
C PRO A 27 -22.86 -10.04 11.02
N GLU A 28 -24.13 -10.19 11.40
CA GLU A 28 -25.23 -10.19 10.45
C GLU A 28 -25.52 -8.74 9.99
N PRO A 29 -26.00 -8.53 8.76
CA PRO A 29 -26.31 -7.19 8.27
C PRO A 29 -27.42 -6.54 9.11
N LYS A 30 -27.24 -5.26 9.44
CA LYS A 30 -28.29 -4.42 10.02
C LYS A 30 -29.31 -4.01 8.96
N ALA A 31 -30.47 -3.52 9.41
CA ALA A 31 -31.50 -2.99 8.53
C ALA A 31 -31.10 -1.66 7.85
N GLU A 32 -30.22 -0.88 8.49
CA GLU A 32 -29.79 0.44 8.01
C GLU A 32 -28.34 0.74 8.39
N TYR A 33 -27.68 1.54 7.54
CA TYR A 33 -26.31 2.04 7.72
C TYR A 33 -26.25 3.49 7.22
N ASP A 34 -25.36 4.30 7.80
CA ASP A 34 -25.15 5.68 7.34
C ASP A 34 -24.42 5.70 5.99
N ALA A 35 -23.54 4.71 5.76
CA ALA A 35 -22.87 4.49 4.49
C ALA A 35 -22.71 2.99 4.19
N ILE A 36 -22.87 2.63 2.92
CA ILE A 36 -22.62 1.28 2.41
C ILE A 36 -21.52 1.35 1.34
N ILE A 37 -20.49 0.55 1.51
CA ILE A 37 -19.37 0.42 0.58
C ILE A 37 -19.46 -0.94 -0.10
N VAL A 38 -19.62 -0.93 -1.43
CA VAL A 38 -19.68 -2.15 -2.24
C VAL A 38 -18.28 -2.51 -2.73
N GLY A 39 -17.69 -3.55 -2.13
CA GLY A 39 -16.39 -4.12 -2.46
C GLY A 39 -15.42 -4.17 -1.28
N GLY A 40 -15.02 -5.39 -0.88
CA GLY A 40 -14.08 -5.66 0.22
C GLY A 40 -12.61 -5.64 -0.20
N GLY A 41 -12.26 -4.79 -1.17
CA GLY A 41 -10.87 -4.55 -1.58
C GLY A 41 -10.15 -3.53 -0.70
N SER A 42 -8.86 -3.29 -0.98
CA SER A 42 -8.04 -2.30 -0.27
C SER A 42 -8.63 -0.90 -0.30
N HIS A 43 -9.22 -0.47 -1.42
CA HIS A 43 -9.87 0.84 -1.52
C HIS A 43 -11.15 0.91 -0.67
N GLY A 44 -12.01 -0.11 -0.72
CA GLY A 44 -13.25 -0.13 0.05
C GLY A 44 -13.01 -0.18 1.56
N LEU A 45 -12.11 -1.07 1.99
CA LEU A 45 -11.72 -1.17 3.40
C LEU A 45 -10.96 0.08 3.89
N GLY A 46 -10.10 0.66 3.05
CA GLY A 46 -9.42 1.92 3.34
C GLY A 46 -10.41 3.09 3.49
N ALA A 47 -11.39 3.18 2.59
CA ALA A 47 -12.46 4.19 2.68
C ALA A 47 -13.27 4.03 3.97
N ALA A 48 -13.68 2.81 4.33
CA ALA A 48 -14.42 2.54 5.56
C ALA A 48 -13.63 2.95 6.81
N TYR A 49 -12.33 2.63 6.83
CA TYR A 49 -11.43 3.01 7.91
C TYR A 49 -11.29 4.53 8.04
N TYR A 50 -11.07 5.27 6.95
CA TYR A 50 -10.90 6.73 7.02
C TYR A 50 -12.23 7.47 7.27
N LEU A 51 -13.38 6.93 6.83
CA LEU A 51 -14.70 7.42 7.25
C LEU A 51 -14.87 7.37 8.77
N ALA A 52 -14.51 6.23 9.37
CA ALA A 52 -14.59 6.07 10.82
C ALA A 52 -13.57 6.94 11.55
N LYS A 53 -12.30 6.93 11.11
CA LYS A 53 -11.21 7.61 11.81
C LYS A 53 -11.25 9.13 11.71
N GLU A 54 -11.39 9.65 10.49
CA GLU A 54 -11.22 11.09 10.23
C GLU A 54 -12.55 11.85 10.29
N HIS A 55 -13.67 11.15 10.05
CA HIS A 55 -15.00 11.75 10.00
C HIS A 55 -15.95 11.28 11.10
N GLY A 56 -15.57 10.30 11.92
CA GLY A 56 -16.41 9.77 13.00
C GLY A 56 -17.64 8.98 12.50
N ILE A 57 -17.73 8.69 11.20
CA ILE A 57 -18.83 7.95 10.60
C ILE A 57 -18.53 6.46 10.78
N THR A 58 -19.12 5.86 11.81
CA THR A 58 -18.81 4.48 12.25
C THR A 58 -19.92 3.47 11.92
N ASN A 59 -21.15 3.93 11.67
CA ASN A 59 -22.25 3.08 11.21
C ASN A 59 -22.12 2.79 9.70
N VAL A 60 -21.09 2.03 9.33
CA VAL A 60 -20.71 1.73 7.94
C VAL A 60 -20.73 0.22 7.70
N ALA A 61 -21.22 -0.20 6.54
CA ALA A 61 -21.10 -1.57 6.05
C ALA A 61 -20.13 -1.65 4.86
N VAL A 62 -19.21 -2.62 4.88
CA VAL A 62 -18.45 -3.05 3.70
C VAL A 62 -19.02 -4.39 3.23
N ILE A 63 -19.59 -4.39 2.02
CA ILE A 63 -20.23 -5.56 1.41
C ILE A 63 -19.28 -6.18 0.39
N GLU A 64 -18.97 -7.46 0.55
CA GLU A 64 -18.09 -8.23 -0.33
C GLU A 64 -18.78 -9.51 -0.79
N LYS A 65 -18.85 -9.71 -2.11
CA LYS A 65 -19.52 -10.86 -2.73
C LYS A 65 -18.87 -12.21 -2.43
N GLY A 66 -17.57 -12.24 -2.13
CA GLY A 66 -16.83 -13.43 -1.74
C GLY A 66 -16.05 -13.22 -0.46
N TRP A 67 -14.73 -13.38 -0.52
CA TRP A 67 -13.81 -13.08 0.59
C TRP A 67 -13.07 -11.76 0.37
N ILE A 68 -12.85 -11.00 1.46
CA ILE A 68 -12.15 -9.72 1.40
C ILE A 68 -10.75 -9.88 0.79
N GLY A 69 -10.34 -8.91 -0.01
CA GLY A 69 -9.07 -8.94 -0.74
C GLY A 69 -9.00 -9.94 -1.89
N GLY A 70 -10.05 -10.73 -2.19
CA GLY A 70 -10.03 -11.75 -3.25
C GLY A 70 -9.92 -11.22 -4.69
N GLY A 71 -10.17 -9.93 -4.90
CA GLY A 71 -10.02 -9.22 -6.17
C GLY A 71 -8.58 -8.79 -6.48
N ASN A 72 -8.42 -7.63 -7.13
CA ASN A 72 -7.10 -7.08 -7.52
C ASN A 72 -6.19 -6.80 -6.31
N SER A 73 -6.76 -6.51 -5.15
CA SER A 73 -6.01 -6.30 -3.91
C SER A 73 -5.20 -7.52 -3.49
N GLY A 74 -5.62 -8.74 -3.85
CA GLY A 74 -4.87 -9.98 -3.58
C GLY A 74 -3.98 -10.45 -4.75
N ARG A 75 -3.85 -9.65 -5.82
CA ARG A 75 -3.27 -10.09 -7.11
C ARG A 75 -2.31 -9.09 -7.75
N ASN A 76 -2.00 -8.00 -7.07
CA ASN A 76 -1.08 -6.97 -7.58
C ASN A 76 0.39 -7.37 -7.35
N THR A 77 1.30 -6.71 -8.07
CA THR A 77 2.75 -6.91 -7.95
C THR A 77 3.39 -6.14 -6.79
N THR A 78 2.59 -5.56 -5.91
CA THR A 78 2.99 -4.88 -4.66
C THR A 78 3.78 -3.58 -4.77
N ILE A 79 4.04 -3.06 -5.98
CA ILE A 79 4.83 -1.83 -6.16
C ILE A 79 4.10 -0.62 -5.57
N ILE A 80 4.82 0.16 -4.75
CA ILE A 80 4.39 1.43 -4.16
C ILE A 80 5.38 2.51 -4.61
N ARG A 81 4.87 3.63 -5.14
CA ARG A 81 5.67 4.78 -5.61
C ARG A 81 4.78 6.01 -5.82
N SER A 82 5.38 7.19 -5.92
CA SER A 82 4.70 8.47 -6.21
C SER A 82 5.32 9.31 -7.33
N ASN A 83 6.37 8.81 -8.00
CA ASN A 83 7.08 9.48 -9.10
C ASN A 83 6.30 9.56 -10.43
N TYR A 84 5.13 10.21 -10.43
CA TYR A 84 4.27 10.44 -11.60
C TYR A 84 4.51 11.83 -12.22
N LEU A 85 4.21 12.00 -13.52
CA LEU A 85 4.53 13.23 -14.25
C LEU A 85 3.64 14.43 -13.94
N TYR A 86 2.32 14.22 -13.97
CA TYR A 86 1.33 15.30 -13.85
C TYR A 86 1.17 15.71 -12.38
N ASP A 87 0.98 17.00 -12.13
CA ASP A 87 0.91 17.58 -10.78
C ASP A 87 -0.20 16.94 -9.93
N GLU A 88 -1.36 16.68 -10.53
CA GLU A 88 -2.50 16.06 -9.84
C GLU A 88 -2.21 14.60 -9.45
N SER A 89 -1.51 13.88 -10.33
CA SER A 89 -1.06 12.51 -10.04
C SER A 89 0.02 12.50 -8.96
N ALA A 90 1.02 13.37 -9.09
CA ALA A 90 2.10 13.52 -8.12
C ALA A 90 1.53 13.81 -6.72
N ALA A 91 0.60 14.76 -6.61
CA ALA A 91 -0.05 15.12 -5.36
C ALA A 91 -0.81 13.93 -4.71
N LEU A 92 -1.63 13.23 -5.49
CA LEU A 92 -2.41 12.09 -5.00
C LEU A 92 -1.52 10.94 -4.53
N TYR A 93 -0.57 10.52 -5.37
CA TYR A 93 0.28 9.38 -5.05
C TYR A 93 1.31 9.71 -3.96
N GLU A 94 1.78 10.95 -3.86
CA GLU A 94 2.68 11.37 -2.78
C GLU A 94 1.96 11.43 -1.44
N HIS A 95 0.71 11.92 -1.43
CA HIS A 95 -0.13 11.83 -0.24
C HIS A 95 -0.29 10.36 0.20
N ALA A 96 -0.60 9.46 -0.73
CA ALA A 96 -0.67 8.03 -0.44
C ALA A 96 0.66 7.46 0.08
N LEU A 97 1.80 7.84 -0.49
CA LEU A 97 3.12 7.37 -0.05
C LEU A 97 3.43 7.80 1.39
N LYS A 98 3.08 9.03 1.77
CA LYS A 98 3.21 9.50 3.17
C LYS A 98 2.37 8.68 4.14
N LEU A 99 1.18 8.24 3.74
CA LEU A 99 0.36 7.33 4.54
C LEU A 99 1.02 5.95 4.68
N TRP A 100 1.65 5.44 3.62
CA TRP A 100 2.37 4.15 3.66
C TRP A 100 3.49 4.12 4.70
N GLU A 101 4.23 5.22 4.85
CA GLU A 101 5.39 5.30 5.76
C GLU A 101 5.03 5.05 7.23
N GLY A 102 3.82 5.45 7.65
CA GLY A 102 3.31 5.24 9.02
C GLY A 102 2.28 4.11 9.17
N MET A 103 1.90 3.45 8.07
CA MET A 103 0.70 2.60 8.03
C MET A 103 0.73 1.45 9.05
N SER A 104 1.90 0.84 9.29
CA SER A 104 1.99 -0.30 10.21
C SER A 104 1.68 0.09 11.65
N GLN A 105 2.16 1.26 12.07
CA GLN A 105 1.95 1.82 13.38
C GLN A 105 0.51 2.28 13.54
N GLU A 106 0.01 2.96 12.52
CA GLU A 106 -1.34 3.50 12.44
C GLU A 106 -2.41 2.40 12.57
N LEU A 107 -2.32 1.35 11.74
CA LEU A 107 -3.27 0.22 11.76
C LEU A 107 -3.01 -0.76 12.91
N ASN A 108 -1.90 -0.57 13.65
CA ASN A 108 -1.38 -1.55 14.59
C ASN A 108 -1.32 -2.94 13.95
N TYR A 109 -0.75 -3.03 12.75
CA TYR A 109 -0.66 -4.23 11.93
C TYR A 109 0.57 -4.14 11.03
N ASN A 110 1.46 -5.13 11.04
CA ASN A 110 2.66 -5.08 10.18
C ASN A 110 2.26 -5.32 8.72
N VAL A 111 2.15 -4.25 7.93
CA VAL A 111 1.84 -4.33 6.49
C VAL A 111 3.06 -4.70 5.65
N MET A 112 4.23 -4.85 6.28
CA MET A 112 5.50 -5.20 5.65
C MET A 112 5.92 -4.20 4.56
N TYR A 113 5.58 -2.92 4.76
CA TYR A 113 6.05 -1.85 3.89
C TYR A 113 7.58 -1.77 3.97
N SER A 114 8.20 -1.78 2.79
CA SER A 114 9.65 -1.78 2.64
C SER A 114 10.00 -0.78 1.54
N ALA A 115 10.45 0.41 1.96
CA ALA A 115 11.00 1.45 1.10
C ALA A 115 12.38 1.02 0.55
N ARG A 116 12.35 0.18 -0.48
CA ARG A 116 13.53 -0.45 -1.10
C ARG A 116 13.87 0.13 -2.47
N GLY A 117 13.24 1.23 -2.82
CA GLY A 117 13.33 1.91 -4.10
C GLY A 117 12.53 1.27 -5.22
N VAL A 118 12.25 2.07 -6.25
CA VAL A 118 11.78 1.62 -7.57
C VAL A 118 12.65 2.23 -8.67
N LEU A 119 13.22 1.37 -9.51
CA LEU A 119 14.02 1.78 -10.68
C LEU A 119 13.18 1.70 -11.96
N MET A 120 13.23 2.76 -12.76
CA MET A 120 12.71 2.78 -14.13
C MET A 120 13.88 2.93 -15.11
N LEU A 121 14.18 1.87 -15.85
CA LEU A 121 15.36 1.77 -16.73
C LEU A 121 15.11 2.44 -18.08
N ALA A 122 16.05 3.27 -18.52
CA ALA A 122 16.04 3.88 -19.84
C ALA A 122 16.90 3.08 -20.82
N HIS A 123 16.35 2.77 -21.99
CA HIS A 123 17.00 1.94 -23.01
C HIS A 123 17.20 2.66 -24.36
N ASN A 124 16.73 3.90 -24.45
CA ASN A 124 16.91 4.77 -25.62
C ASN A 124 16.90 6.26 -25.20
N GLN A 125 17.23 7.16 -26.15
CA GLN A 125 17.30 8.60 -25.86
C GLN A 125 15.94 9.21 -25.45
N HIS A 126 14.83 8.68 -25.97
CA HIS A 126 13.50 9.14 -25.61
C HIS A 126 13.17 8.80 -24.15
N ASP A 127 13.50 7.60 -23.68
CA ASP A 127 13.36 7.21 -22.27
C ASP A 127 14.15 8.15 -21.36
N VAL A 128 15.41 8.46 -21.73
CA VAL A 128 16.26 9.40 -20.97
C VAL A 128 15.60 10.78 -20.86
N GLN A 129 15.10 11.32 -21.97
CA GLN A 129 14.41 12.62 -21.97
C GLN A 129 13.12 12.59 -21.14
N SER A 130 12.30 11.55 -21.31
CA SER A 130 11.04 11.36 -20.60
C SER A 130 11.28 11.24 -19.09
N PHE A 131 12.22 10.42 -18.66
CA PHE A 131 12.51 10.21 -17.24
C PHE A 131 13.16 11.42 -16.59
N LYS A 132 14.06 12.13 -17.28
CA LYS A 132 14.57 13.41 -16.77
C LYS A 132 13.44 14.44 -16.62
N ARG A 133 12.49 14.51 -17.55
CA ARG A 133 11.28 15.34 -17.41
C ARG A 133 10.49 14.97 -16.15
N HIS A 134 10.27 13.68 -15.89
CA HIS A 134 9.60 13.22 -14.66
C HIS A 134 10.39 13.61 -13.41
N VAL A 135 11.71 13.35 -13.38
CA VAL A 135 12.59 13.68 -12.25
C VAL A 135 12.51 15.17 -11.90
N TYR A 136 12.59 16.06 -12.88
CA TYR A 136 12.51 17.50 -12.62
C TYR A 136 11.11 17.94 -12.17
N ALA A 137 10.05 17.44 -12.80
CA ALA A 137 8.67 17.72 -12.36
C ALA A 137 8.39 17.20 -10.94
N ASN A 138 8.89 16.02 -10.59
CA ASN A 138 8.77 15.45 -9.25
C ASN A 138 9.46 16.30 -8.19
N ARG A 139 10.67 16.79 -8.47
CA ARG A 139 11.40 17.67 -7.55
C ARG A 139 10.66 18.98 -7.30
N LEU A 140 10.02 19.55 -8.32
CA LEU A 140 9.17 20.75 -8.16
C LEU A 140 7.91 20.46 -7.34
N ASN A 141 7.41 19.22 -7.36
CA ASN A 141 6.29 18.75 -6.53
C ASN A 141 6.73 18.23 -5.15
N GLY A 142 8.00 18.38 -4.76
CA GLY A 142 8.50 17.91 -3.46
C GLY A 142 8.67 16.40 -3.34
N ILE A 143 8.77 15.68 -4.46
CA ILE A 143 8.97 14.23 -4.53
C ILE A 143 10.44 13.91 -4.82
N ASP A 144 11.01 13.00 -4.03
CA ASP A 144 12.40 12.54 -4.10
C ASP A 144 12.62 11.56 -5.26
N ASN A 145 12.81 12.10 -6.46
CA ASN A 145 13.19 11.32 -7.64
C ASN A 145 14.60 11.73 -8.12
N GLU A 146 15.42 10.75 -8.48
CA GLU A 146 16.80 10.94 -8.94
C GLU A 146 17.03 10.29 -10.30
N TRP A 147 17.89 10.91 -11.11
CA TRP A 147 18.40 10.33 -12.33
C TRP A 147 19.76 9.70 -12.03
N LEU A 148 19.96 8.46 -12.45
CA LEU A 148 21.18 7.68 -12.30
C LEU A 148 21.80 7.32 -13.65
N SER A 149 23.13 7.26 -13.71
CA SER A 149 23.85 6.57 -14.78
C SER A 149 23.59 5.05 -14.74
N ALA A 150 24.01 4.33 -15.79
CA ALA A 150 23.89 2.87 -15.79
C ALA A 150 24.73 2.23 -14.66
N GLU A 151 25.91 2.75 -14.39
CA GLU A 151 26.82 2.32 -13.32
C GLU A 151 26.21 2.60 -11.93
N GLU A 152 25.61 3.76 -11.74
CA GLU A 152 24.93 4.11 -10.49
C GLU A 152 23.68 3.21 -10.27
N ALA A 153 22.91 2.94 -11.33
CA ALA A 153 21.78 2.01 -11.27
C ALA A 153 22.22 0.57 -10.94
N LYS A 154 23.37 0.12 -11.48
CA LYS A 154 24.00 -1.16 -11.15
C LYS A 154 24.49 -1.19 -9.70
N ALA A 155 25.07 -0.10 -9.20
CA ALA A 155 25.50 0.00 -7.81
C ALA A 155 24.29 -0.11 -6.86
N PHE A 156 23.15 0.48 -7.22
CA PHE A 156 21.90 0.35 -6.45
C PHE A 156 21.27 -1.05 -6.57
N CYS A 157 21.27 -1.65 -7.76
CA CYS A 157 20.75 -2.98 -8.03
C CYS A 157 21.85 -3.90 -8.62
N PRO A 158 22.70 -4.51 -7.78
CA PRO A 158 23.83 -5.32 -8.25
C PRO A 158 23.50 -6.44 -9.26
N PRO A 159 22.31 -7.06 -9.26
CA PRO A 159 21.94 -8.03 -10.30
C PRO A 159 21.67 -7.45 -11.69
N LEU A 160 21.46 -6.13 -11.84
CA LEU A 160 21.12 -5.48 -13.12
C LEU A 160 22.21 -5.74 -14.18
N ASN A 161 21.87 -6.16 -15.39
CA ASN A 161 22.86 -6.23 -16.48
C ASN A 161 22.96 -4.89 -17.23
N ILE A 162 24.17 -4.31 -17.30
CA ILE A 162 24.45 -3.04 -18.01
C ILE A 162 25.45 -3.23 -19.17
N SER A 163 25.72 -4.48 -19.57
CA SER A 163 26.60 -4.78 -20.70
C SER A 163 26.05 -4.18 -22.00
N GLN A 164 26.95 -3.83 -22.91
CA GLN A 164 26.59 -3.27 -24.23
C GLN A 164 26.18 -4.34 -25.25
N ASP A 165 26.26 -5.63 -24.90
CA ASP A 165 25.92 -6.77 -25.77
C ASP A 165 24.44 -7.19 -25.70
N ILE A 166 23.62 -6.52 -24.88
CA ILE A 166 22.17 -6.70 -24.88
C ILE A 166 21.52 -5.87 -26.01
N ARG A 167 20.36 -6.32 -26.51
CA ARG A 167 19.66 -5.70 -27.65
C ARG A 167 19.41 -4.19 -27.47
N TYR A 168 19.11 -3.75 -26.25
CA TYR A 168 18.91 -2.35 -25.89
C TYR A 168 19.64 -2.06 -24.57
N PRO A 169 20.90 -1.61 -24.61
CA PRO A 169 21.70 -1.32 -23.42
C PRO A 169 21.02 -0.30 -22.49
N VAL A 170 21.24 -0.45 -21.18
CA VAL A 170 20.77 0.51 -20.18
C VAL A 170 21.56 1.81 -20.33
N MET A 171 20.86 2.92 -20.56
CA MET A 171 21.45 4.27 -20.66
C MET A 171 21.43 5.04 -19.33
N GLY A 172 20.65 4.57 -18.36
CA GLY A 172 20.45 5.18 -17.04
C GLY A 172 19.12 4.76 -16.44
N ALA A 173 18.75 5.36 -15.31
CA ALA A 173 17.48 5.05 -14.65
C ALA A 173 16.93 6.24 -13.85
N ALA A 174 15.61 6.32 -13.70
CA ALA A 174 15.01 7.10 -12.63
C ALA A 174 14.84 6.21 -11.38
N LEU A 175 15.21 6.72 -10.21
CA LEU A 175 15.05 6.05 -8.92
C LEU A 175 14.22 6.93 -7.98
N GLN A 176 13.15 6.36 -7.42
CA GLN A 176 12.52 6.90 -6.22
C GLN A 176 12.86 6.00 -5.04
N ARG A 177 13.63 6.51 -4.07
CA ARG A 177 14.15 5.70 -2.94
C ARG A 177 13.05 5.32 -1.95
N ARG A 178 12.10 6.24 -1.70
CA ARG A 178 10.91 5.96 -0.89
C ARG A 178 9.92 5.00 -1.56
N GLY A 179 10.08 4.70 -2.85
CA GLY A 179 9.31 3.63 -3.48
C GLY A 179 9.66 2.26 -2.89
N GLY A 180 8.85 1.24 -3.18
CA GLY A 180 9.10 -0.09 -2.64
C GLY A 180 7.94 -1.05 -2.79
N THR A 181 7.79 -1.93 -1.79
CA THR A 181 6.74 -2.96 -1.77
C THR A 181 6.08 -3.11 -0.40
N ALA A 182 4.91 -3.74 -0.36
CA ALA A 182 4.23 -4.18 0.85
C ALA A 182 3.52 -5.53 0.62
N ARG A 183 3.20 -6.27 1.68
CA ARG A 183 2.41 -7.50 1.54
C ARG A 183 0.94 -7.12 1.36
N HIS A 184 0.41 -7.28 0.16
CA HIS A 184 -0.93 -6.81 -0.19
C HIS A 184 -2.05 -7.38 0.71
N ASP A 185 -1.96 -8.65 1.13
CA ASP A 185 -2.93 -9.25 2.04
C ASP A 185 -2.92 -8.58 3.41
N ALA A 186 -1.73 -8.25 3.91
CA ALA A 186 -1.55 -7.61 5.21
C ALA A 186 -2.17 -6.21 5.23
N VAL A 187 -2.22 -5.53 4.08
CA VAL A 187 -2.85 -4.22 3.93
C VAL A 187 -4.37 -4.36 4.02
N VAL A 188 -4.95 -5.32 3.29
CA VAL A 188 -6.39 -5.65 3.37
C VAL A 188 -6.77 -6.00 4.79
N TRP A 189 -6.03 -6.91 5.44
CA TRP A 189 -6.32 -7.34 6.81
C TRP A 189 -6.10 -6.24 7.84
N GLY A 190 -5.07 -5.40 7.66
CA GLY A 190 -4.80 -4.25 8.50
C GLY A 190 -5.95 -3.25 8.49
N TYR A 191 -6.44 -2.88 7.31
CA TYR A 191 -7.61 -2.01 7.18
C TYR A 191 -8.87 -2.66 7.73
N ALA A 192 -9.14 -3.94 7.40
CA ALA A 192 -10.30 -4.66 7.91
C ALA A 192 -10.34 -4.69 9.45
N ARG A 193 -9.21 -5.05 10.08
CA ARG A 193 -9.09 -5.08 11.53
C ARG A 193 -9.26 -3.69 12.16
N ALA A 194 -8.67 -2.66 11.56
CA ALA A 194 -8.77 -1.30 12.08
C ALA A 194 -10.19 -0.72 11.93
N ALA A 195 -10.85 -0.94 10.79
CA ALA A 195 -12.23 -0.53 10.55
C ALA A 195 -13.20 -1.25 11.50
N ASP A 196 -13.09 -2.58 11.63
CA ASP A 196 -13.94 -3.35 12.55
C ASP A 196 -13.74 -2.93 14.02
N ALA A 197 -12.53 -2.49 14.40
CA ALA A 197 -12.25 -1.97 15.74
C ALA A 197 -13.03 -0.69 16.06
N MET A 198 -13.42 0.04 15.01
CA MET A 198 -14.19 1.29 15.09
C MET A 198 -15.69 1.09 14.90
N GLY A 199 -16.15 -0.16 14.74
CA GLY A 199 -17.57 -0.49 14.65
C GLY A 199 -18.11 -0.76 13.25
N VAL A 200 -17.26 -0.63 12.20
CA VAL A 200 -17.63 -0.97 10.82
C VAL A 200 -17.98 -2.46 10.71
N ASP A 201 -19.06 -2.77 10.02
CA ASP A 201 -19.47 -4.15 9.74
C ASP A 201 -18.87 -4.61 8.40
N ILE A 202 -18.19 -5.77 8.42
CA ILE A 202 -17.57 -6.37 7.22
C ILE A 202 -18.36 -7.63 6.86
N LEU A 203 -19.11 -7.55 5.76
CA LEU A 203 -20.07 -8.55 5.31
C LEU A 203 -19.50 -9.28 4.08
N GLN A 204 -19.00 -10.49 4.29
CA GLN A 204 -18.47 -11.37 3.23
C GLN A 204 -19.55 -12.32 2.72
N ASN A 205 -19.36 -12.87 1.52
CA ASN A 205 -20.34 -13.72 0.82
C ASN A 205 -21.71 -13.04 0.67
N CYS A 206 -21.70 -11.72 0.46
CA CYS A 206 -22.87 -10.89 0.31
C CYS A 206 -22.75 -10.15 -1.03
N GLU A 207 -23.41 -10.64 -2.06
CA GLU A 207 -23.50 -9.98 -3.37
C GLU A 207 -24.66 -8.98 -3.35
N VAL A 208 -24.44 -7.81 -3.96
CA VAL A 208 -25.44 -6.72 -4.08
C VAL A 208 -26.29 -6.94 -5.31
#